data_AF-A0A970WZ33-F1
#
_entry.id   AF-A0A970WZ33-F1
#
_cell.length_a   1.000
_cell.length_b   1.000
_cell.length_c   1.000
_cell.angle_alpha   90.00
_cell.angle_beta   90.00
_cell.angle_gamma   90.00
#
_symmetry.space_group_name_H-M   'P 1'
#
loop_
_entity.id
_entity.type
_entity.pdbx_description
1 polymer ?
#
loop_
_entity_poly.entity_id
_entity_poly.type
_entity_poly.pdbx_seq_one_letter_code
_entity_poly.pdbx_strand_id
1 'polypeptide(L)'
;ATIVTFFVGNKPKPFRVVYDGVVKSFSAMSLLMGVGMFVQILTLNGARGYFVVNALSLPDAWQYVGIAITLPIFGGISAFASASILGGPFVMALLASNEIVVASALSLMAALGEFLPPTAMSATFASNVVGEEKHLNITKAALIPLGVCLAYAMIFIIFIAKIW
;
A
#
# COMPACT_ATOMS: atom_id res chain seq x y z
N ALA A 1 12.00 17.13 10.88
CA ALA A 1 11.47 17.34 12.26
C ALA A 1 12.48 16.94 13.35
N THR A 2 13.19 15.82 13.24
CA THR A 2 14.06 15.25 14.30
C THR A 2 15.22 16.13 14.79
N ILE A 3 15.82 16.96 13.93
CA ILE A 3 16.97 17.81 14.31
C ILE A 3 16.53 18.97 15.21
N VAL A 4 15.34 19.54 14.95
CA VAL A 4 14.84 20.73 15.67
C VAL A 4 14.37 20.38 17.09
N THR A 5 13.88 19.15 17.30
CA THR A 5 13.46 18.67 18.61
C THR A 5 14.62 18.47 19.60
N PHE A 6 15.84 18.26 19.10
CA PHE A 6 17.02 18.06 19.95
C PHE A 6 17.48 19.36 20.63
N PHE A 7 17.15 20.52 20.05
CA PHE A 7 17.61 21.83 20.51
C PHE A 7 16.57 22.60 21.35
N VAL A 8 15.28 22.26 21.27
CA VAL A 8 14.18 23.01 21.93
C VAL A 8 13.49 22.20 23.03
N GLY A 9 13.67 20.88 23.09
CA GLY A 9 12.96 19.98 24.01
C GLY A 9 13.74 19.59 25.27
N ASN A 10 13.01 19.37 26.37
CA ASN A 10 13.51 18.85 27.64
C ASN A 10 14.37 17.58 27.43
N LYS A 11 15.50 17.42 28.14
CA LYS A 11 16.49 16.33 27.94
C LYS A 11 15.80 14.96 27.80
N PRO A 12 15.73 14.35 26.59
CA PRO A 12 15.07 13.08 26.43
C PRO A 12 15.89 12.01 27.16
N LYS A 13 15.26 11.22 28.04
CA LYS A 13 15.89 10.03 28.61
C LYS A 13 15.97 8.97 27.51
N PRO A 14 17.16 8.68 26.94
CA PRO A 14 17.27 7.86 25.73
C PRO A 14 16.62 6.48 25.89
N PHE A 15 16.77 5.90 27.08
CA PHE A 15 16.19 4.59 27.40
C PHE A 15 14.66 4.56 27.36
N ARG A 16 14.00 5.65 27.79
CA ARG A 16 12.53 5.73 27.79
C ARG A 16 11.97 5.99 26.40
N VAL A 17 12.66 6.79 25.58
CA VAL A 17 12.29 7.04 24.18
C VAL A 17 12.42 5.76 23.35
N VAL A 18 13.47 4.98 23.55
CA VAL A 18 13.63 3.67 22.90
C VAL A 18 12.52 2.71 23.34
N TYR A 19 12.25 2.62 24.64
CA TYR A 19 11.16 1.79 25.16
C TYR A 19 9.80 2.18 24.56
N ASP A 20 9.45 3.46 24.58
CA ASP A 20 8.19 3.96 24.02
C ASP A 20 8.12 3.74 22.49
N GLY A 21 9.26 3.81 21.79
CA GLY A 21 9.36 3.51 20.37
C GLY A 21 9.10 2.03 20.06
N VAL A 22 9.68 1.12 20.85
CA VAL A 22 9.43 -0.32 20.72
C VAL A 22 7.96 -0.62 21.02
N VAL A 23 7.40 -0.03 22.07
CA VAL A 23 5.99 -0.24 22.45
C VAL A 23 5.04 0.22 21.34
N LYS A 24 5.30 1.39 20.72
CA LYS A 24 4.51 1.88 19.58
C LYS A 24 4.66 1.00 18.33
N SER A 25 5.82 0.36 18.14
CA SER A 25 6.07 -0.49 16.98
C SER A 25 5.31 -1.82 17.04
N PHE A 26 4.90 -2.29 18.23
CA PHE A 26 4.15 -3.54 18.35
C PHE A 26 2.86 -3.56 17.53
N SER A 27 2.18 -2.42 17.38
CA SER A 27 0.97 -2.34 16.56
C SER A 27 1.25 -2.57 15.07
N ALA A 28 2.40 -2.12 14.56
CA ALA A 28 2.80 -2.38 13.17
C ALA A 28 3.29 -3.82 13.02
N MET A 29 4.04 -4.34 14.00
CA MET A 29 4.54 -5.72 13.99
C MET A 29 3.40 -6.75 14.03
N SER A 30 2.33 -6.51 14.79
CA SER A 30 1.17 -7.41 14.82
C SER A 30 0.43 -7.45 13.48
N LEU A 31 0.27 -6.31 12.82
CA LEU A 31 -0.28 -6.24 11.46
C LEU A 31 0.57 -7.01 10.46
N LEU A 32 1.89 -6.77 10.45
CA LEU A 32 2.83 -7.45 9.54
C LEU A 32 2.90 -8.95 9.80
N MET A 33 2.80 -9.39 11.06
CA MET A 33 2.75 -10.80 11.41
C MET A 33 1.48 -11.47 10.86
N GLY A 34 0.32 -10.85 11.02
CA GLY A 34 -0.94 -11.35 10.47
C GLY A 34 -0.91 -11.46 8.95
N VAL A 35 -0.41 -10.42 8.26
CA VAL A 35 -0.21 -10.44 6.81
C VAL A 35 0.77 -11.54 6.40
N GLY A 36 1.88 -11.72 7.12
CA GLY A 36 2.88 -12.73 6.83
C GLY A 36 2.33 -14.16 6.91
N MET A 37 1.56 -14.47 7.95
CA MET A 37 0.89 -15.77 8.08
C MET A 37 -0.12 -16.01 6.96
N PHE A 38 -0.87 -14.97 6.58
CA PHE A 38 -1.81 -15.05 5.47
C PHE A 38 -1.11 -15.34 4.13
N VAL A 39 0.01 -14.66 3.84
CA VAL A 39 0.83 -14.91 2.64
C VAL A 39 1.39 -16.33 2.63
N GLN A 40 1.80 -16.85 3.78
CA GLN A 40 2.29 -18.22 3.91
C GLN A 40 1.18 -19.24 3.61
N ILE A 41 -0.04 -19.04 4.13
CA ILE A 41 -1.19 -19.91 3.84
C ILE A 41 -1.58 -19.85 2.36
N LEU A 42 -1.58 -18.67 1.75
CA LEU A 42 -1.83 -18.50 0.31
C LEU A 42 -0.78 -19.19 -0.55
N THR A 43 0.48 -19.18 -0.10
CA THR A 43 1.57 -19.88 -0.78
C THR A 43 1.39 -21.39 -0.63
N LEU A 44 1.02 -21.86 0.55
CA LEU A 44 0.83 -23.28 0.86
C LEU A 44 -0.36 -23.91 0.13
N ASN A 45 -1.43 -23.14 -0.11
CA ASN A 45 -2.59 -23.57 -0.91
C ASN A 45 -2.40 -23.38 -2.43
N GLY A 46 -1.26 -22.86 -2.87
CA GLY A 46 -1.00 -22.59 -4.30
C GLY A 46 -1.78 -21.41 -4.88
N ALA A 47 -2.62 -20.74 -4.09
CA ALA A 47 -3.39 -19.56 -4.52
C ALA A 47 -2.48 -18.42 -5.01
N ARG A 48 -1.30 -18.25 -4.40
CA ARG A 48 -0.28 -17.30 -4.89
C ARG A 48 0.16 -17.62 -6.33
N GLY A 49 0.37 -18.90 -6.65
CA GLY A 49 0.72 -19.33 -8.01
C GLY A 49 -0.44 -19.13 -8.99
N TYR A 50 -1.67 -19.37 -8.54
CA TYR A 50 -2.87 -19.07 -9.32
C TYR A 50 -2.97 -17.58 -9.70
N PHE A 51 -2.63 -16.65 -8.79
CA PHE A 51 -2.57 -15.23 -9.13
C PHE A 51 -1.52 -14.90 -10.19
N VAL A 52 -0.33 -15.53 -10.13
CA VAL A 52 0.71 -15.35 -11.16
C VAL A 52 0.24 -15.83 -12.52
N VAL A 53 -0.34 -17.03 -12.59
CA VAL A 53 -0.83 -17.60 -13.87
C VAL A 53 -1.93 -16.74 -14.45
N ASN A 54 -2.88 -16.27 -13.64
CA ASN A 54 -3.92 -15.36 -14.11
C ASN A 54 -3.32 -14.04 -14.59
N ALA A 55 -2.42 -13.41 -13.83
CA ALA A 55 -1.78 -12.16 -14.24
C ALA A 55 -1.07 -12.30 -15.61
N LEU A 56 -0.35 -13.40 -15.83
CA LEU A 56 0.33 -13.69 -17.10
C LEU A 56 -0.63 -14.05 -18.24
N SER A 57 -1.81 -14.60 -17.91
CA SER A 57 -2.80 -15.04 -18.91
C SER A 57 -3.75 -13.90 -19.34
N LEU A 58 -3.73 -12.75 -18.67
CA LEU A 58 -4.54 -11.60 -19.06
C LEU A 58 -3.93 -10.89 -20.28
N PRO A 59 -4.74 -10.46 -21.28
CA PRO A 59 -4.29 -9.60 -22.37
C PRO A 59 -3.76 -8.25 -21.85
N ASP A 60 -2.74 -7.67 -22.51
CA ASP A 60 -2.03 -6.45 -22.08
C ASP A 60 -2.97 -5.32 -21.61
N ALA A 61 -4.04 -5.02 -22.36
CA ALA A 61 -4.99 -3.97 -22.00
C ALA A 61 -5.80 -4.28 -20.72
N TRP A 62 -6.13 -5.56 -20.49
CA TRP A 62 -6.86 -6.01 -19.32
C TRP A 62 -5.98 -6.11 -18.08
N GLN A 63 -4.68 -6.33 -18.25
CA GLN A 63 -3.71 -6.32 -17.14
C GLN A 63 -3.66 -4.95 -16.47
N TYR A 64 -3.58 -3.86 -17.25
CA TYR A 64 -3.57 -2.49 -16.70
C TYR A 64 -4.87 -2.16 -15.94
N VAL A 65 -6.03 -2.58 -16.47
CA VAL A 65 -7.32 -2.41 -15.80
C VAL A 65 -7.40 -3.27 -14.54
N GLY A 66 -6.90 -4.50 -14.61
CA GLY A 66 -6.80 -5.42 -13.48
C GLY A 66 -5.94 -4.83 -12.36
N ILE A 67 -4.78 -4.29 -12.68
CA ILE A 67 -3.88 -3.59 -11.75
C ILE A 67 -4.58 -2.41 -11.09
N ALA A 68 -5.23 -1.55 -11.89
CA ALA A 68 -5.89 -0.33 -11.41
C ALA A 68 -7.07 -0.60 -10.46
N ILE A 69 -7.72 -1.76 -10.58
CA ILE A 69 -8.90 -2.11 -9.77
C ILE A 69 -8.51 -3.03 -8.61
N THR A 70 -7.74 -4.09 -8.89
CA THR A 70 -7.43 -5.11 -7.88
C THR A 70 -6.47 -4.60 -6.82
N LEU A 71 -5.43 -3.83 -7.17
CA LEU A 71 -4.47 -3.34 -6.18
C LEU A 71 -5.07 -2.35 -5.18
N PRO A 72 -5.89 -1.36 -5.58
CA PRO A 72 -6.52 -0.47 -4.62
C PRO A 72 -7.57 -1.17 -3.76
N ILE A 73 -8.35 -2.11 -4.33
CA ILE A 73 -9.34 -2.88 -3.56
C ILE A 73 -8.66 -3.77 -2.52
N PHE A 74 -7.62 -4.51 -2.92
CA PHE A 74 -6.85 -5.36 -2.00
C PHE A 74 -6.00 -4.52 -1.03
N GLY A 75 -5.52 -3.36 -1.48
CA GLY A 75 -4.84 -2.37 -0.65
C GLY A 75 -5.76 -1.76 0.41
N GLY A 76 -7.06 -1.69 0.13
CA GLY A 76 -8.11 -1.34 1.10
C GLY A 76 -8.35 -2.40 2.17
N ILE A 77 -7.79 -3.60 2.05
CA ILE A 77 -7.69 -4.57 3.16
C ILE A 77 -6.35 -4.38 3.87
N SER A 78 -5.26 -4.30 3.11
CA SER A 78 -3.93 -3.90 3.60
C SER A 78 -3.00 -3.64 2.42
N ALA A 79 -2.34 -2.48 2.40
CA ALA A 79 -1.32 -2.18 1.40
C ALA A 79 -0.17 -3.20 1.42
N PHE A 80 0.25 -3.64 2.61
CA PHE A 80 1.31 -4.63 2.78
C PHE A 80 0.93 -6.00 2.21
N ALA A 81 -0.31 -6.44 2.43
CA ALA A 81 -0.79 -7.70 1.88
C ALA A 81 -0.91 -7.64 0.36
N SER A 82 -1.50 -6.55 -0.16
CA SER A 82 -1.64 -6.30 -1.59
C SER A 82 -0.29 -6.31 -2.30
N ALA A 83 0.69 -5.56 -1.79
CA ALA A 83 2.04 -5.52 -2.35
C ALA A 83 2.73 -6.89 -2.31
N SER A 84 2.60 -7.65 -1.21
CA SER A 84 3.30 -8.93 -1.05
C SER A 84 2.68 -10.08 -1.86
N ILE A 85 1.37 -10.05 -2.13
CA ILE A 85 0.66 -11.12 -2.86
C ILE A 85 0.58 -10.80 -4.35
N LEU A 86 0.17 -9.58 -4.69
CA LEU A 86 -0.13 -9.16 -6.06
C LEU A 86 1.02 -8.42 -6.73
N GLY A 87 1.95 -7.81 -5.97
CA GLY A 87 3.08 -7.07 -6.52
C GLY A 87 3.98 -7.94 -7.40
N GLY A 88 4.39 -9.11 -6.91
CA GLY A 88 5.20 -10.05 -7.70
C GLY A 88 4.56 -10.46 -9.03
N PRO A 89 3.33 -11.00 -9.03
CA PRO A 89 2.57 -11.31 -10.25
C PRO A 89 2.48 -10.14 -11.25
N PHE A 90 2.15 -8.94 -10.78
CA PHE A 90 1.94 -7.79 -11.67
C PHE A 90 3.24 -7.19 -12.20
N VAL A 91 4.33 -7.22 -11.44
CA VAL A 91 5.67 -6.88 -11.98
C VAL A 91 6.05 -7.89 -13.06
N MET A 92 5.81 -9.19 -12.83
CA MET A 92 6.11 -10.22 -13.84
C MET A 92 5.23 -10.09 -15.09
N ALA A 93 3.95 -9.73 -14.94
CA ALA A 93 3.06 -9.48 -16.07
C ALA A 93 3.57 -8.33 -16.96
N LEU A 94 4.24 -7.34 -16.37
CA LEU A 94 4.80 -6.17 -17.07
C LEU A 94 6.32 -6.28 -17.29
N LEU A 95 6.87 -7.49 -17.45
CA LEU A 95 8.30 -7.75 -17.72
C LEU A 95 8.84 -7.04 -18.98
N ALA A 96 7.95 -6.68 -19.92
CA ALA A 96 8.32 -5.96 -21.14
C ALA A 96 8.64 -4.47 -20.88
N SER A 97 8.56 -4.00 -19.64
CA SER A 97 8.73 -2.63 -19.21
C SER A 97 9.69 -2.53 -18.04
N ASN A 98 10.18 -1.33 -17.73
CA ASN A 98 11.12 -1.12 -16.64
C ASN A 98 10.52 -1.54 -15.27
N GLU A 99 11.01 -2.65 -14.72
CA GLU A 99 10.54 -3.26 -13.48
C GLU A 99 10.57 -2.31 -12.27
N ILE A 100 11.56 -1.40 -12.21
CA ILE A 100 11.70 -0.44 -11.11
C ILE A 100 10.56 0.57 -11.15
N VAL A 101 10.25 1.09 -12.34
CA VAL A 101 9.17 2.07 -12.53
C VAL A 101 7.83 1.41 -12.24
N VAL A 102 7.61 0.20 -12.76
CA VAL A 102 6.39 -0.58 -12.49
C VAL A 102 6.24 -0.85 -10.99
N ALA A 103 7.26 -1.38 -10.31
CA ALA A 103 7.22 -1.66 -8.88
C ALA A 103 6.94 -0.41 -8.04
N SER A 104 7.50 0.74 -8.41
CA SER A 104 7.25 2.01 -7.72
C SER A 104 5.80 2.49 -7.88
N ALA A 105 5.22 2.35 -9.09
CA ALA A 105 3.83 2.71 -9.35
C ALA A 105 2.85 1.74 -8.68
N LEU A 106 3.14 0.43 -8.66
CA LEU A 106 2.37 -0.58 -7.93
C LEU A 106 2.39 -0.31 -6.42
N SER A 107 3.55 0.09 -5.88
CA SER A 107 3.70 0.46 -4.46
C SER A 107 2.88 1.72 -4.12
N LEU A 108 2.85 2.71 -5.01
CA LEU A 108 1.99 3.88 -4.88
C LEU A 108 0.51 3.46 -4.88
N MET A 109 0.06 2.62 -5.82
CA MET A 109 -1.33 2.15 -5.86
C MET A 109 -1.73 1.31 -4.64
N ALA A 110 -0.83 0.48 -4.13
CA ALA A 110 -1.06 -0.28 -2.90
C ALA A 110 -1.26 0.67 -1.71
N ALA A 111 -0.45 1.73 -1.59
CA ALA A 111 -0.58 2.74 -0.54
C ALA A 111 -1.87 3.57 -0.66
N LEU A 112 -2.32 3.88 -1.88
CA LEU A 112 -3.61 4.56 -2.10
C LEU A 112 -4.80 3.72 -1.61
N GLY A 113 -4.67 2.38 -1.68
CA GLY A 113 -5.66 1.45 -1.17
C GLY A 113 -6.03 1.67 0.29
N GLU A 114 -5.11 2.11 1.15
CA GLU A 114 -5.35 2.29 2.59
C GLU A 114 -6.42 3.35 2.93
N PHE A 115 -6.79 4.19 1.96
CA PHE A 115 -7.83 5.19 2.10
C PHE A 115 -9.23 4.70 1.68
N LEU A 116 -9.32 3.60 0.90
CA LEU A 116 -10.62 3.04 0.48
C LEU A 116 -11.37 2.41 1.66
N PRO A 117 -12.72 2.43 1.64
CA PRO A 117 -13.55 1.93 2.75
C PRO A 117 -13.76 0.41 2.68
N PRO A 118 -12.77 -0.37 3.17
CA PRO A 118 -13.01 -1.51 4.07
C PRO A 118 -12.13 -1.53 5.35
N THR A 119 -10.95 -0.90 5.35
CA THR A 119 -10.05 -0.80 6.54
C THR A 119 -9.63 0.61 6.90
N ALA A 120 -9.60 1.54 5.93
CA ALA A 120 -9.48 2.99 6.12
C ALA A 120 -8.55 3.41 7.29
N MET A 121 -7.40 2.75 7.50
CA MET A 121 -6.57 2.96 8.68
C MET A 121 -6.05 4.40 8.72
N SER A 122 -5.53 4.87 7.58
CA SER A 122 -5.06 6.25 7.42
C SER A 122 -6.19 7.27 7.60
N ALA A 123 -7.40 6.97 7.13
CA ALA A 123 -8.57 7.84 7.33
C ALA A 123 -9.10 7.80 8.78
N THR A 124 -9.02 6.66 9.47
CA THR A 124 -9.41 6.49 10.88
C THR A 124 -8.44 7.23 11.80
N PHE A 125 -7.13 7.11 11.54
CA PHE A 125 -6.11 7.90 12.23
C PHE A 125 -6.31 9.40 12.00
N ALA A 126 -6.56 9.83 10.76
CA ALA A 126 -6.85 11.22 10.46
C ALA A 126 -8.13 11.71 11.17
N SER A 127 -9.18 10.88 11.21
CA SER A 127 -10.43 11.20 11.91
C SER A 127 -10.23 11.38 13.41
N ASN A 128 -9.42 10.53 14.04
CA ASN A 128 -9.10 10.63 15.47
C ASN A 128 -8.28 11.89 15.80
N VAL A 129 -7.50 12.41 14.85
CA VAL A 129 -6.75 13.67 15.02
C VAL A 129 -7.64 14.89 14.79
N VAL A 130 -8.57 14.83 13.84
CA VAL A 130 -9.43 15.95 13.42
C VAL A 130 -10.75 16.00 14.23
N GLY A 131 -11.14 14.92 14.92
CA GLY A 131 -12.33 14.87 15.77
C GLY A 131 -13.65 14.61 15.00
N GLU A 132 -13.58 14.10 13.78
CA GLU A 132 -14.76 13.74 12.97
C GLU A 132 -15.24 12.31 13.31
N GLU A 133 -16.53 12.13 13.56
CA GLU A 133 -17.11 10.82 13.90
C GLU A 133 -17.25 9.87 12.69
N LYS A 134 -17.31 10.43 11.46
CA LYS A 134 -17.51 9.63 10.24
C LYS A 134 -16.24 9.62 9.40
N HIS A 135 -15.44 8.56 9.53
CA HIS A 135 -14.25 8.28 8.71
C HIS A 135 -14.54 8.34 7.20
N LEU A 136 -15.79 8.05 6.81
CA LEU A 136 -16.25 8.10 5.43
C LEU A 136 -16.34 9.52 4.84
N ASN A 137 -16.52 10.56 5.66
CA ASN A 137 -16.49 11.95 5.16
C ASN A 137 -15.07 12.35 4.75
N ILE A 138 -14.07 11.92 5.53
CA ILE A 138 -12.66 12.14 5.21
C ILE A 138 -12.25 11.35 3.98
N THR A 139 -12.67 10.08 3.87
CA THR A 139 -12.43 9.26 2.67
C THR A 139 -13.09 9.87 1.43
N LYS A 140 -14.32 10.41 1.54
CA LYS A 140 -14.99 11.10 0.43
C LYS A 140 -14.28 12.38 0.01
N ALA A 141 -13.80 13.18 0.97
CA ALA A 141 -12.98 14.36 0.68
C ALA A 141 -11.63 13.98 0.03
N ALA A 142 -11.05 12.86 0.44
CA ALA A 142 -9.81 12.31 -0.11
C ALA A 142 -9.99 11.59 -1.46
N LEU A 143 -11.22 11.39 -1.94
CA LEU A 143 -11.49 10.65 -3.18
C LEU A 143 -10.91 11.36 -4.41
N ILE A 144 -10.96 12.70 -4.42
CA ILE A 144 -10.39 13.52 -5.51
C ILE A 144 -8.86 13.33 -5.59
N PRO A 145 -8.07 13.55 -4.52
CA PRO A 145 -6.63 13.32 -4.58
C PRO A 145 -6.26 11.85 -4.82
N LEU A 146 -7.05 10.89 -4.31
CA LEU A 146 -6.87 9.46 -4.61
C LEU A 146 -6.99 9.17 -6.11
N GLY A 147 -8.01 9.73 -6.76
CA GLY A 147 -8.23 9.59 -8.20
C GLY A 147 -7.08 10.18 -9.01
N VAL A 148 -6.56 11.34 -8.61
CA VAL A 148 -5.40 11.98 -9.28
C VAL A 148 -4.15 11.12 -9.15
N CYS A 149 -3.86 10.58 -7.96
CA CYS A 149 -2.70 9.71 -7.75
C CYS A 149 -2.84 8.36 -8.49
N LEU A 150 -4.05 7.80 -8.58
CA LEU A 150 -4.32 6.59 -9.38
C LEU A 150 -4.07 6.85 -10.87
N ALA A 151 -4.58 7.97 -11.39
CA ALA A 151 -4.33 8.36 -12.78
C ALA A 151 -2.83 8.57 -13.03
N TYR A 152 -2.13 9.22 -12.10
CA TYR A 152 -0.68 9.41 -12.18
C TYR A 152 0.10 8.09 -12.22
N ALA A 153 -0.23 7.15 -11.33
CA ALA A 153 0.38 5.82 -11.31
C ALA A 153 0.14 5.06 -12.62
N MET A 154 -1.07 5.14 -13.18
CA MET A 154 -1.40 4.54 -14.47
C MET A 154 -0.65 5.16 -15.64
N ILE A 155 -0.49 6.48 -15.66
CA ILE A 155 0.28 7.18 -16.69
C ILE A 155 1.74 6.74 -16.66
N PHE A 156 2.34 6.61 -15.47
CA PHE A 156 3.71 6.12 -15.31
C PHE A 156 3.90 4.71 -15.85
N ILE A 157 2.93 3.84 -15.58
CA ILE A 157 2.96 2.46 -16.06
C ILE A 157 2.79 2.39 -17.59
N ILE A 158 1.90 3.17 -18.19
CA ILE A 158 1.60 3.08 -19.62
C ILE A 158 2.66 3.78 -20.49
N PHE A 159 3.08 4.99 -20.11
CA PHE A 159 3.97 5.82 -20.92
C PHE A 159 5.43 5.63 -20.55
N ILE A 160 5.76 5.73 -19.26
CA ILE A 160 7.15 5.84 -18.81
C ILE A 160 7.81 4.47 -18.73
N ALA A 161 7.09 3.45 -18.26
CA ALA A 161 7.62 2.10 -18.17
C ALA A 161 7.90 1.47 -19.55
N LYS A 162 7.26 1.97 -20.62
CA LYS A 162 7.47 1.51 -22.00
C LYS A 162 8.57 2.29 -22.76
N ILE A 163 8.92 3.48 -22.28
CA ILE A 163 9.94 4.35 -22.90
C ILE A 163 11.36 3.98 -22.42
N TRP A 164 11.48 3.46 -21.20
CA TRP A 164 12.73 3.03 -20.56
C TRP A 164 12.89 1.51 -20.58
#